data_AF-A0A7C9AFY2-F1
#
_entry.id   AF-A0A7C9AFY2-F1
#
_cell.length_a   1.000
_cell.length_b   1.000
_cell.length_c   1.000
_cell.angle_alpha   90.00
_cell.angle_beta   90.00
_cell.angle_gamma   90.00
#
_symmetry.space_group_name_H-M   'P 1'
#
loop_
_entity.id
_entity.type
_entity.pdbx_description
1 polymer ?
#
loop_
_entity_poly.entity_id
_entity_poly.type
_entity_poly.pdbx_seq_one_letter_code
_entity_poly.pdbx_strand_id
1 'polypeptide(L)'
;SATSTRLLHQDDKVVAFQDIKPAAFRHYLVIPIEHIPTVKNLQRRPEDYSLVNHMLDVGKMLLQRDAPQSKEHSWKAIKYKSFGPFGFIGAEKFLEKIKPEQLSNL
;
A
#
# COMPACT_ATOMS: atom_id res chain seq x y z
N SER A 1 21.50 14.25 -14.04
CA SER A 1 20.80 13.28 -14.90
C SER A 1 19.65 12.70 -14.10
N ALA A 2 18.40 12.93 -14.50
CA ALA A 2 17.25 12.37 -13.79
C ALA A 2 17.18 10.87 -14.09
N THR A 3 17.45 10.04 -13.09
CA THR A 3 17.34 8.59 -13.22
C THR A 3 15.86 8.24 -13.42
N SER A 4 15.52 7.70 -14.58
CA SER A 4 14.17 7.19 -14.84
C SER A 4 13.89 6.05 -13.86
N THR A 5 12.92 6.23 -12.95
CA THR A 5 12.47 5.16 -12.05
C THR A 5 11.69 4.14 -12.86
N ARG A 6 12.18 2.90 -12.91
CA ARG A 6 11.46 1.81 -13.56
C ARG A 6 10.17 1.52 -12.79
N LEU A 7 9.03 1.67 -13.46
CA LEU A 7 7.74 1.25 -12.92
C LEU A 7 7.69 -0.28 -12.88
N LEU A 8 7.26 -0.82 -11.75
CA LEU A 8 7.08 -2.26 -11.53
C LEU A 8 5.66 -2.71 -11.84
N HIS A 9 4.71 -1.79 -11.67
CA HIS A 9 3.28 -1.93 -11.97
C HIS A 9 2.68 -0.56 -12.27
N GLN A 10 1.73 -0.50 -13.19
CA GLN A 10 0.94 0.68 -13.49
C GLN A 10 -0.41 0.21 -14.05
N ASP A 11 -1.50 0.67 -13.44
CA ASP A 11 -2.85 0.50 -13.95
C ASP A 11 -3.63 1.83 -13.88
N ASP A 12 -4.96 1.77 -13.92
CA ASP A 12 -5.86 2.93 -13.84
C ASP A 12 -5.97 3.54 -12.45
N LYS A 13 -5.57 2.82 -11.39
CA LYS A 13 -5.73 3.23 -9.99
C LYS A 13 -4.41 3.53 -9.29
N VAL A 14 -3.36 2.76 -9.57
CA VAL A 14 -2.12 2.76 -8.79
C VAL A 14 -0.88 2.62 -9.67
N VAL A 15 0.23 3.12 -9.15
CA VAL A 15 1.57 2.92 -9.68
C VAL A 15 2.45 2.32 -8.58
N ALA A 16 3.32 1.38 -8.95
CA ALA A 16 4.29 0.81 -8.03
C ALA A 16 5.72 0.92 -8.55
N PHE A 17 6.66 1.25 -7.67
CA PHE A 17 8.07 1.39 -8.00
C PHE A 17 8.98 1.13 -6.79
N GLN A 18 10.27 0.99 -7.02
CA GLN A 18 11.26 0.79 -5.96
C GLN A 18 11.49 2.07 -5.16
N ASP A 19 11.55 1.95 -3.83
CA ASP A 19 11.97 3.07 -2.98
C ASP A 19 13.42 3.46 -3.31
N ILE A 20 13.70 4.77 -3.39
CA ILE A 20 15.04 5.29 -3.69
C ILE A 20 16.05 5.04 -2.55
N LYS A 21 15.57 4.88 -1.33
CA LYS A 21 16.34 4.56 -0.11
C LYS A 21 15.70 3.34 0.56
N PRO A 22 15.86 2.14 -0.02
CA PRO A 22 15.20 0.94 0.48
C PRO A 22 15.64 0.62 1.91
N ALA A 23 14.67 0.41 2.82
CA ALA A 23 14.93 0.01 4.21
C ALA A 23 14.85 -1.52 4.41
N ALA A 24 14.66 -2.27 3.32
CA ALA A 24 14.53 -3.72 3.30
C ALA A 24 15.01 -4.27 1.94
N PHE A 25 15.29 -5.57 1.88
CA PHE A 25 15.77 -6.25 0.67
C PHE A 25 14.85 -6.03 -0.54
N ARG A 26 13.53 -6.11 -0.34
CA ARG A 26 12.52 -5.62 -1.28
C ARG A 26 11.74 -4.51 -0.60
N HIS A 27 11.78 -3.29 -1.15
CA HIS A 27 11.03 -2.14 -0.66
C HIS A 27 10.36 -1.43 -1.83
N TYR A 28 9.05 -1.62 -1.95
CA TYR A 28 8.24 -1.05 -3.01
C TYR A 28 7.28 -0.03 -2.45
N LEU A 29 7.13 1.08 -3.16
CA LEU A 29 6.09 2.07 -2.93
C LEU A 29 4.97 1.80 -3.91
N VAL A 30 3.78 1.51 -3.39
CA VAL A 30 2.53 1.48 -4.17
C VAL A 30 1.78 2.76 -3.82
N ILE A 31 1.48 3.58 -4.82
CA ILE A 31 0.82 4.88 -4.65
C ILE A 31 -0.42 4.96 -5.53
N PRO A 32 -1.50 5.63 -5.09
CA PRO A 32 -2.63 5.93 -5.96
C PRO A 32 -2.23 6.95 -7.02
N ILE A 33 -2.86 6.85 -8.19
CA ILE A 33 -2.78 7.87 -9.24
C ILE A 33 -3.53 9.13 -8.80
N GLU A 34 -4.71 8.95 -8.21
CA GLU A 34 -5.44 10.05 -7.59
C GLU A 34 -4.72 10.55 -6.34
N HIS A 35 -4.49 11.87 -6.28
CA HIS A 35 -3.78 12.47 -5.17
C HIS A 35 -4.63 12.49 -3.89
N ILE A 36 -4.15 11.80 -2.85
CA ILE A 36 -4.73 11.79 -1.51
C ILE A 36 -3.74 12.47 -0.56
N PRO A 37 -4.05 13.68 -0.03
CA PRO A 37 -3.09 14.47 0.76
C PRO A 37 -2.59 13.75 2.01
N THR A 38 -3.50 13.09 2.72
CA THR A 38 -3.17 12.28 3.88
C THR A 38 -4.12 11.09 4.00
N VAL A 39 -3.65 10.08 4.69
CA VAL A 39 -4.36 8.84 5.03
C VAL A 39 -5.63 9.11 5.83
N LYS A 40 -5.72 10.28 6.49
CA LYS A 40 -6.92 10.74 7.19
C LYS A 40 -8.06 11.16 6.26
N ASN A 41 -7.78 11.36 4.97
CA ASN A 41 -8.81 11.64 3.97
C ASN A 41 -9.49 10.37 3.45
N LEU A 42 -8.97 9.18 3.76
CA LEU A 42 -9.62 7.91 3.46
C LEU A 42 -10.74 7.66 4.47
N GLN A 43 -11.95 7.43 3.99
CA GLN A 43 -13.17 7.26 4.78
C GLN A 43 -13.65 5.81 4.73
N ARG A 44 -14.70 5.48 5.50
CA ARG A 44 -15.38 4.17 5.47
C ARG A 44 -16.29 4.02 4.24
N ARG A 45 -15.78 4.36 3.07
CA ARG A 45 -16.49 4.31 1.80
C ARG A 45 -16.03 3.09 0.99
N PRO A 46 -16.92 2.43 0.23
CA PRO A 46 -16.55 1.28 -0.59
C PRO A 46 -15.39 1.58 -1.56
N GLU A 47 -15.33 2.80 -2.10
CA GLU A 47 -14.31 3.21 -3.06
C GLU A 47 -12.92 3.31 -2.41
N ASP A 48 -12.85 3.94 -1.23
CA ASP A 48 -11.61 4.07 -0.46
C ASP A 48 -11.11 2.70 0.00
N TYR A 49 -12.02 1.85 0.48
CA TYR A 49 -11.70 0.48 0.86
C TYR A 49 -11.16 -0.33 -0.32
N SER A 50 -11.84 -0.26 -1.47
CA SER A 50 -11.43 -0.94 -2.70
C SER A 50 -10.04 -0.48 -3.16
N LEU A 51 -9.75 0.82 -3.13
CA LEU A 51 -8.45 1.35 -3.49
C LEU A 51 -7.33 0.82 -2.57
N VAL A 52 -7.52 0.91 -1.26
CA VAL A 52 -6.53 0.46 -0.27
C VAL A 52 -6.29 -1.05 -0.38
N ASN A 53 -7.35 -1.83 -0.63
CA ASN A 53 -7.24 -3.27 -0.84
C ASN A 53 -6.48 -3.58 -2.14
N HIS A 54 -6.77 -2.88 -3.22
CA HIS A 54 -6.05 -3.01 -4.50
C HIS A 54 -4.56 -2.69 -4.35
N MET A 55 -4.22 -1.62 -3.63
CA MET A 55 -2.83 -1.28 -3.30
C MET A 55 -2.13 -2.41 -2.53
N LEU A 56 -2.84 -3.05 -1.60
CA LEU A 56 -2.33 -4.20 -0.84
C LEU A 56 -2.07 -5.40 -1.73
N ASP A 57 -3.01 -5.74 -2.61
CA ASP A 57 -2.90 -6.87 -3.51
C ASP A 57 -1.76 -6.68 -4.52
N VAL A 58 -1.59 -5.48 -5.08
CA VAL A 58 -0.45 -5.14 -5.95
C VAL A 58 0.87 -5.31 -5.20
N GLY A 59 0.97 -4.82 -3.97
CA GLY A 59 2.17 -4.99 -3.13
C GLY A 59 2.52 -6.46 -2.88
N LYS A 60 1.50 -7.28 -2.55
CA LYS A 60 1.64 -8.73 -2.35
C LYS A 60 2.11 -9.43 -3.63
N MET A 61 1.49 -9.12 -4.76
CA MET A 61 1.81 -9.68 -6.07
C MET A 61 3.27 -9.40 -6.47
N LEU A 62 3.74 -8.17 -6.29
CA LEU A 62 5.14 -7.81 -6.59
C LEU A 62 6.15 -8.54 -5.70
N LEU A 63 5.85 -8.66 -4.40
CA LEU A 63 6.71 -9.40 -3.47
C LEU A 63 6.76 -10.90 -3.81
N GLN A 64 5.61 -11.49 -4.09
CA GLN A 64 5.53 -12.90 -4.48
C GLN A 64 6.31 -13.19 -5.77
N ARG A 65 6.24 -12.28 -6.75
CA ARG A 65 6.97 -12.37 -8.01
C ARG A 65 8.48 -12.27 -7.81
N ASP A 66 8.93 -11.31 -7.01
CA ASP A 66 10.35 -10.93 -6.94
C ASP A 66 11.12 -11.56 -5.77
N ALA A 67 10.41 -12.15 -4.79
CA ALA A 67 10.98 -12.81 -3.61
C ALA A 67 10.07 -13.96 -3.07
N PRO A 68 9.73 -14.97 -3.89
CA PRO A 68 8.79 -16.03 -3.52
C PRO A 68 9.21 -16.89 -2.31
N GLN A 69 10.51 -16.89 -1.97
CA GLN A 69 11.06 -17.67 -0.86
C GLN A 69 11.34 -16.84 0.41
N SER A 70 10.91 -15.58 0.46
CA SER A 70 11.06 -14.75 1.66
C SER A 70 10.17 -15.31 2.80
N LYS A 71 10.69 -16.32 3.52
CA LYS A 71 10.05 -16.98 4.67
C LYS A 71 9.87 -16.04 5.87
N GLU A 72 10.51 -14.88 5.85
CA GLU A 72 10.41 -13.91 6.92
C GLU A 72 9.40 -12.83 6.58
N HIS A 73 8.28 -12.89 7.29
CA HIS A 73 7.12 -12.02 7.29
C HIS A 73 7.46 -10.60 7.76
N SER A 74 8.60 -10.03 7.38
CA SER A 74 8.87 -8.61 7.53
C SER A 74 8.13 -7.83 6.44
N TRP A 75 6.80 -8.00 6.41
CA TRP A 75 5.85 -7.02 5.92
C TRP A 75 6.05 -5.75 6.74
N LYS A 76 7.13 -5.01 6.51
CA LYS A 76 7.34 -3.70 7.13
C LYS A 76 6.63 -2.64 6.29
N ALA A 77 5.34 -2.92 6.17
CA ALA A 77 4.23 -2.06 5.85
C ALA A 77 4.20 -1.44 4.45
N ILE A 78 3.06 -1.64 3.80
CA ILE A 78 2.48 -0.59 2.98
C ILE A 78 2.18 0.54 3.97
N LYS A 79 3.18 1.42 4.11
CA LYS A 79 3.18 2.51 5.09
C LYS A 79 2.43 3.68 4.50
N TYR A 80 1.17 3.78 4.86
CA TYR A 80 0.41 5.02 4.79
C TYR A 80 1.12 6.04 5.72
N LYS A 81 1.53 7.22 5.19
CA LYS A 81 2.25 8.25 5.95
C LYS A 81 1.55 8.52 7.30
N SER A 82 2.35 8.47 8.37
CA SER A 82 2.05 8.73 9.79
C SER A 82 0.61 9.13 10.13
N PHE A 83 -0.07 8.27 10.89
CA PHE A 83 -1.34 8.58 11.55
C PHE A 83 -1.11 9.41 12.84
N GLY A 84 -0.25 10.43 12.80
CA GLY A 84 0.10 11.23 13.99
C GLY A 84 1.01 10.47 14.98
N PRO A 85 0.91 10.72 16.31
CA PRO A 85 1.90 10.30 17.31
C PRO A 85 2.02 8.78 17.52
N PHE A 86 1.22 7.97 16.81
CA PHE A 86 1.10 6.53 17.02
C PHE A 86 1.92 5.67 16.03
N GLY A 87 2.77 6.28 15.20
CA GLY A 87 3.66 5.54 14.29
C GLY A 87 2.96 5.00 13.03
N PHE A 88 3.33 3.78 12.61
CA PHE A 88 2.86 3.14 11.38
C PHE A 88 1.73 2.14 11.66
N ILE A 89 0.69 2.15 10.82
CA ILE A 89 -0.35 1.12 10.79
C ILE A 89 -0.13 0.21 9.59
N GLY A 90 -0.28 -1.11 9.77
CA GLY A 90 -0.29 -2.06 8.65
C GLY A 90 -1.54 -1.89 7.78
N ALA A 91 -1.43 -2.17 6.48
CA ALA A 91 -2.53 -2.00 5.54
C ALA A 91 -3.75 -2.86 5.89
N GLU A 92 -3.56 -4.10 6.34
CA GLU A 92 -4.63 -4.98 6.80
C GLU A 92 -5.37 -4.37 7.99
N LYS A 93 -4.64 -3.92 9.02
CA LYS A 93 -5.23 -3.26 10.18
C LYS A 93 -5.91 -1.93 9.81
N PHE A 94 -5.41 -1.25 8.78
CA PHE A 94 -6.02 -0.05 8.26
C PHE A 94 -7.32 -0.35 7.51
N LEU A 95 -7.35 -1.40 6.69
CA LEU A 95 -8.56 -1.89 6.02
C LEU A 95 -9.66 -2.21 7.03
N GLU A 96 -9.35 -2.90 8.13
CA GLU A 96 -10.32 -3.15 9.20
C GLU A 96 -10.89 -1.85 9.79
N LYS A 97 -10.09 -0.78 9.89
CA LYS A 97 -10.54 0.52 10.41
C LYS A 97 -11.45 1.27 9.45
N ILE A 98 -11.19 1.17 8.15
CA ILE A 98 -11.96 1.84 7.09
C ILE A 98 -13.00 0.90 6.44
N LYS A 99 -13.23 -0.29 7.00
CA LYS A 99 -14.23 -1.24 6.49
C LYS A 99 -15.62 -0.58 6.48
N PRO A 100 -16.31 -0.53 5.32
CA PRO A 100 -17.68 -0.02 5.24
C PRO A 100 -18.63 -0.87 6.09
N GLU A 101 -19.62 -0.24 6.73
CA GLU A 101 -20.60 -0.93 7.58
C GLU A 101 -21.42 -1.98 6.82
N GLN A 102 -21.62 -1.79 5.51
CA GLN A 102 -22.31 -2.75 4.66
C GLN A 102 -21.55 -4.10 4.54
N LEU A 103 -20.23 -4.10 4.74
CA LEU A 103 -19.38 -5.30 4.69
C LEU A 103 -19.08 -5.90 6.07
N SER A 104 -19.45 -5.22 7.16
CA SER A 104 -19.26 -5.75 8.52
C SER A 104 -20.36 -6.71 8.97
N ASN A 105 -21.51 -6.67 8.30
CA ASN A 105 -22.69 -7.48 8.63
C ASN A 105 -22.82 -8.74 7.75
N LEU A 106 -21.77 -9.07 7.00
CA LEU A 106 -21.58 -10.32 6.26
C LEU A 106 -20.60 -11.21 7.04
#